data_AF-A0A366WHV9-F1
#
_entry.id   AF-A0A366WHV9-F1
#
_cell.length_a   1.000
_cell.length_b   1.000
_cell.length_c   1.000
_cell.angle_alpha   90.00
_cell.angle_beta   90.00
_cell.angle_gamma   90.00
#
_symmetry.space_group_name_H-M   'P 1'
#
loop_
_entity.id
_entity.type
_entity.pdbx_description
1 polymer ?
#
loop_
_entity_poly.entity_id
_entity_poly.type
_entity_poly.pdbx_seq_one_letter_code
_entity_poly.pdbx_strand_id
1 'polypeptide(L)'
;MSTEDEDKFKWKGVPMTSEAHLIDTSLFRRAVLIPVFLGVTLMIVAALNSSNKLTPCFEIECFGTFFNLFKFQFAVMGLAIPLGALVASHHRSMQSAAQIKTQLNQNIFSNYIDHKKLFEQFFRDNDPLRLNDIKNRQIWEIYDRVFPGAPYGDLLPNAALKPFMDKVAEQFNEIVEKTKSDLHEDSLALTTSSIPRLWVYANITVSNFLGLPRPVDAAAINRDPVNLLRSYADFTLAVANGLQDCANFHKFYDNYSALSQIESDYSDLKNDLESLQAVNDARCKILNAIGNATEASGELNRKDEYAARSFSNRLKEFTDEQNPRDYISPENARLVFENYIPESHRKVFLQHIPAAWQIELPKNTETTTKGD
;
A
#
# COMPACT_ATOMS: atom_id res chain seq x y z
N MET A 1 -20.15 9.33 -40.94
CA MET A 1 -21.17 10.37 -41.19
C MET A 1 -21.46 10.33 -42.69
N SER A 2 -22.72 10.25 -43.10
CA SER A 2 -23.05 10.13 -44.53
C SER A 2 -22.84 11.49 -45.22
N THR A 3 -22.50 11.48 -46.52
CA THR A 3 -22.31 12.71 -47.32
C THR A 3 -23.58 13.58 -47.39
N GLU A 4 -24.77 13.01 -47.16
CA GLU A 4 -26.03 13.77 -47.08
C GLU A 4 -26.20 14.55 -45.77
N ASP A 5 -25.56 14.13 -44.69
CA ASP A 5 -25.61 14.85 -43.41
C ASP A 5 -24.74 16.11 -43.45
N GLU A 6 -23.61 16.09 -44.17
CA GLU A 6 -22.71 17.25 -44.29
C GLU A 6 -23.36 18.46 -44.96
N ASP A 7 -24.17 18.25 -46.01
CA ASP A 7 -24.81 19.35 -46.74
C ASP A 7 -26.02 19.96 -46.01
N LYS A 8 -26.72 19.19 -45.16
CA LYS A 8 -27.77 19.74 -44.27
C LYS A 8 -27.19 20.64 -43.18
N PHE A 9 -25.95 20.41 -42.75
CA PHE A 9 -25.28 21.24 -41.74
C PHE A 9 -24.76 22.58 -42.27
N LYS A 10 -24.38 22.66 -43.57
CA LYS A 10 -23.85 23.90 -44.18
C LYS A 10 -24.75 25.12 -43.99
N TRP A 11 -26.08 24.93 -44.09
CA TRP A 11 -27.05 26.03 -44.05
C TRP A 11 -27.65 26.29 -42.67
N LYS A 12 -27.80 25.26 -41.83
CA LYS A 12 -28.35 25.45 -40.47
C LYS A 12 -27.31 26.00 -39.48
N GLY A 13 -26.03 25.88 -39.80
CA GLY A 13 -24.92 26.24 -38.93
C GLY A 13 -24.74 25.24 -37.79
N VAL A 14 -23.51 25.09 -37.31
CA VAL A 14 -23.20 24.19 -36.20
C VAL A 14 -23.65 24.86 -34.90
N PRO A 15 -24.23 24.12 -33.93
CA PRO A 15 -24.44 24.65 -32.59
C PRO A 15 -23.11 25.14 -32.02
N MET A 16 -23.17 26.17 -31.19
CA MET A 16 -21.96 26.74 -30.60
C MET A 16 -21.40 25.74 -29.58
N THR A 17 -20.24 25.17 -29.89
CA THR A 17 -19.49 24.25 -29.03
C THR A 17 -18.03 24.71 -28.94
N SER A 18 -17.28 24.22 -27.96
CA SER A 18 -15.85 24.56 -27.80
C SER A 18 -14.96 24.07 -28.96
N GLU A 19 -15.42 23.07 -29.70
CA GLU A 19 -14.65 22.44 -30.79
C GLU A 19 -14.95 23.05 -32.16
N ALA A 20 -16.10 23.74 -32.31
CA ALA A 20 -16.49 24.35 -33.57
C ALA A 20 -15.62 25.57 -33.90
N HIS A 21 -15.41 25.83 -35.18
CA HIS A 21 -14.86 27.10 -35.62
C HIS A 21 -15.92 28.21 -35.50
N LEU A 22 -15.51 29.38 -35.02
CA LEU A 22 -16.41 30.51 -34.74
C LEU A 22 -17.31 30.88 -35.93
N ILE A 23 -16.74 30.88 -37.15
CA ILE A 23 -17.44 31.26 -38.39
C ILE A 23 -18.54 30.24 -38.76
N ASP A 24 -18.39 28.99 -38.32
CA ASP A 24 -19.35 27.92 -38.61
C ASP A 24 -20.52 27.88 -37.62
N THR A 25 -20.40 28.62 -36.52
CA THR A 25 -21.47 28.68 -35.52
C THR A 25 -22.66 29.47 -36.04
N SER A 26 -23.86 28.91 -35.89
CA SER A 26 -25.10 29.57 -36.31
C SER A 26 -25.33 30.90 -35.57
N LEU A 27 -24.86 31.00 -34.33
CA LEU A 27 -25.02 32.20 -33.50
C LEU A 27 -24.19 33.36 -34.05
N PHE A 28 -22.93 33.12 -34.43
CA PHE A 28 -22.06 34.15 -35.00
C PHE A 28 -22.57 34.62 -36.36
N ARG A 29 -22.97 33.67 -37.22
CA ARG A 29 -23.58 34.00 -38.53
C ARG A 29 -24.83 34.85 -38.35
N ARG A 30 -25.72 34.53 -37.42
CA ARG A 30 -26.92 35.34 -37.13
C ARG A 30 -26.58 36.71 -36.56
N ALA A 31 -25.63 36.81 -35.64
CA ALA A 31 -25.20 38.07 -35.04
C ALA A 31 -24.66 39.07 -36.06
N VAL A 32 -24.02 38.58 -37.14
CA VAL A 32 -23.51 39.42 -38.23
C VAL A 32 -24.56 39.63 -39.34
N LEU A 33 -25.24 38.57 -39.77
CA LEU A 33 -26.14 38.63 -40.93
C LEU A 33 -27.47 39.35 -40.62
N ILE A 34 -28.02 39.24 -39.40
CA ILE A 34 -29.31 39.87 -39.07
C ILE A 34 -29.22 41.40 -39.14
N PRO A 35 -28.25 42.08 -38.49
CA PRO A 35 -28.15 43.54 -38.59
C PRO A 35 -27.86 44.02 -40.01
N VAL A 36 -27.03 43.28 -40.77
CA VAL A 36 -26.73 43.61 -42.17
C VAL A 36 -27.99 43.51 -43.02
N PHE A 37 -28.70 42.37 -42.97
CA PHE A 37 -29.92 42.17 -43.75
C PHE A 37 -31.03 43.15 -43.36
N LEU A 38 -31.18 43.43 -42.06
CA LEU A 38 -32.14 44.41 -41.56
C LEU A 38 -31.82 45.82 -42.07
N GLY A 39 -30.55 46.24 -42.01
CA GLY A 39 -30.13 47.54 -42.51
C GLY A 39 -30.33 47.71 -44.01
N VAL A 40 -30.01 46.67 -44.81
CA VAL A 40 -30.28 46.67 -46.26
C VAL A 40 -31.78 46.74 -46.55
N THR A 41 -32.60 45.99 -45.81
CA THR A 41 -34.07 46.03 -45.99
C THR A 41 -34.63 47.42 -45.67
N LEU A 42 -34.20 48.02 -44.55
CA LEU A 42 -34.59 49.38 -44.19
C LEU A 42 -34.11 50.44 -45.20
N MET A 43 -32.98 50.19 -45.86
CA MET A 43 -32.44 51.07 -46.90
C MET A 43 -33.31 51.02 -48.15
N ILE A 44 -33.70 49.81 -48.59
CA ILE A 44 -34.61 49.62 -49.73
C ILE A 44 -35.98 50.26 -49.44
N VAL A 45 -36.56 50.02 -48.26
CA VAL A 45 -37.85 50.61 -47.89
C VAL A 45 -37.79 52.13 -47.86
N ALA A 46 -36.73 52.72 -47.29
CA ALA A 46 -36.54 54.16 -47.28
C ALA A 46 -36.36 54.73 -48.69
N ALA A 47 -35.65 54.03 -49.58
CA ALA A 47 -35.47 54.44 -50.96
C ALA A 47 -36.78 54.43 -51.76
N LEU A 48 -37.61 53.41 -51.59
CA LEU A 48 -38.90 53.28 -52.29
C LEU A 48 -39.95 54.30 -51.81
N ASN A 49 -39.88 54.72 -50.55
CA ASN A 49 -40.81 55.69 -49.96
C ASN A 49 -40.28 57.14 -49.98
N SER A 50 -39.12 57.39 -50.59
CA SER A 50 -38.59 58.73 -50.76
C SER A 50 -39.48 59.54 -51.71
N SER A 51 -39.92 60.72 -51.26
CA SER A 51 -40.69 61.67 -52.08
C SER A 51 -39.94 62.12 -53.33
N ASN A 52 -38.62 62.05 -53.30
CA ASN A 52 -37.75 62.35 -54.44
C ASN A 52 -37.36 61.04 -55.15
N LYS A 53 -37.47 61.00 -56.49
CA LYS A 53 -36.97 59.89 -57.29
C LYS A 53 -35.45 59.80 -57.14
N LEU A 54 -34.97 58.87 -56.31
CA LEU A 54 -33.55 58.62 -56.16
C LEU A 54 -33.01 58.06 -57.47
N THR A 55 -32.00 58.71 -58.04
CA THR A 55 -31.29 58.24 -59.24
C THR A 55 -29.86 57.88 -58.87
N PRO A 56 -29.27 56.85 -59.49
CA PRO A 56 -27.88 56.49 -59.24
C PRO A 56 -26.97 57.64 -59.70
N CYS A 57 -26.19 58.17 -58.76
CA CYS A 57 -25.23 59.23 -59.00
C CYS A 57 -23.89 58.85 -58.36
N PHE A 58 -22.81 58.95 -59.12
CA PHE A 58 -21.46 58.54 -58.71
C PHE A 58 -20.51 59.73 -58.50
N GLU A 59 -21.07 60.94 -58.37
CA GLU A 59 -20.30 62.14 -58.03
C GLU A 59 -20.04 62.22 -56.51
N ILE A 60 -18.98 62.92 -56.12
CA ILE A 60 -18.53 63.02 -54.72
C ILE A 60 -19.64 63.56 -53.81
N GLU A 61 -20.39 64.56 -54.27
CA GLU A 61 -21.50 65.17 -53.52
C GLU A 61 -22.65 64.18 -53.28
N CYS A 62 -22.92 63.30 -54.25
CA CYS A 62 -23.95 62.28 -54.16
C CYS A 62 -23.63 61.21 -53.09
N PHE A 63 -22.35 60.87 -52.88
CA PHE A 63 -21.96 60.01 -51.76
C PHE A 63 -22.25 60.65 -50.41
N GLY A 64 -22.00 61.96 -50.25
CA GLY A 64 -22.33 62.69 -49.02
C GLY A 64 -23.83 62.67 -48.72
N THR A 65 -24.67 62.95 -49.71
CA THR A 65 -26.13 62.85 -49.56
C THR A 65 -26.58 61.41 -49.29
N PHE A 66 -25.99 60.40 -49.94
CA PHE A 66 -26.29 58.99 -49.69
C PHE A 66 -26.01 58.58 -48.24
N PHE A 67 -24.82 58.91 -47.71
CA PHE A 67 -24.50 58.64 -46.31
C PHE A 67 -25.43 59.36 -45.34
N ASN A 68 -25.79 60.62 -45.64
CA ASN A 68 -26.72 61.39 -44.80
C ASN A 68 -28.13 60.79 -44.81
N LEU A 69 -28.64 60.39 -45.97
CA LEU A 69 -29.96 59.78 -46.12
C LEU A 69 -30.07 58.42 -45.43
N PHE A 70 -29.02 57.60 -45.51
CA PHE A 70 -29.04 56.22 -44.98
C PHE A 70 -28.26 56.02 -43.68
N LYS A 71 -27.95 57.11 -42.96
CA LYS A 71 -27.17 57.08 -41.72
C LYS A 71 -27.73 56.10 -40.69
N PHE A 72 -29.06 56.07 -40.54
CA PHE A 72 -29.73 55.16 -39.60
C PHE A 72 -29.53 53.69 -39.97
N GLN A 73 -29.66 53.36 -41.25
CA GLN A 73 -29.49 51.99 -41.77
C GLN A 73 -28.04 51.53 -41.63
N PHE A 74 -27.07 52.41 -41.90
CA PHE A 74 -25.66 52.14 -41.62
C PHE A 74 -25.41 51.90 -40.13
N ALA A 75 -26.05 52.65 -39.24
CA ALA A 75 -25.94 52.40 -37.80
C ALA A 75 -26.50 51.02 -37.40
N VAL A 76 -27.63 50.59 -37.99
CA VAL A 76 -28.19 49.24 -37.80
C VAL A 76 -27.22 48.17 -38.30
N MET A 77 -26.67 48.30 -39.51
CA MET A 77 -25.66 47.36 -40.01
C MET A 77 -24.39 47.35 -39.14
N GLY A 78 -24.01 48.52 -38.59
CA GLY A 78 -22.90 48.68 -37.67
C GLY A 78 -23.03 47.85 -36.39
N LEU A 79 -24.25 47.47 -35.97
CA LEU A 79 -24.47 46.57 -34.84
C LEU A 79 -23.91 45.16 -35.05
N ALA A 80 -23.64 44.75 -36.30
CA ALA A 80 -22.97 43.49 -36.59
C ALA A 80 -21.60 43.37 -35.91
N ILE A 81 -20.88 44.50 -35.75
CA ILE A 81 -19.55 44.53 -35.10
C ILE A 81 -19.65 44.20 -33.60
N PRO A 82 -20.38 44.97 -32.76
CA PRO A 82 -20.48 44.67 -31.33
C PRO A 82 -21.19 43.34 -31.05
N LEU A 83 -22.19 42.95 -31.83
CA LEU A 83 -22.85 41.65 -31.66
C LEU A 83 -21.93 40.48 -32.04
N GLY A 84 -21.19 40.60 -33.15
CA GLY A 84 -20.18 39.62 -33.55
C GLY A 84 -19.05 39.50 -32.51
N ALA A 85 -18.59 40.64 -31.97
CA ALA A 85 -17.57 40.68 -30.92
C ALA A 85 -18.06 40.01 -29.62
N LEU A 86 -19.32 40.23 -29.22
CA LEU A 86 -19.91 39.59 -28.04
C LEU A 86 -19.97 38.07 -28.21
N VAL A 87 -20.46 37.58 -29.35
CA VAL A 87 -20.51 36.14 -29.65
C VAL A 87 -19.10 35.54 -29.69
N ALA A 88 -18.15 36.22 -30.32
CA ALA A 88 -16.75 35.78 -30.35
C ALA A 88 -16.13 35.68 -28.95
N SER A 89 -16.42 36.65 -28.08
CA SER A 89 -15.97 36.62 -26.68
C SER A 89 -16.57 35.45 -25.91
N HIS A 90 -17.87 35.20 -26.06
CA HIS A 90 -18.53 34.04 -25.45
C HIS A 90 -17.95 32.71 -25.94
N HIS A 91 -17.65 32.60 -27.25
CA HIS A 91 -16.98 31.43 -27.83
C HIS A 91 -15.63 31.15 -27.19
N ARG A 92 -14.79 32.19 -27.08
CA ARG A 92 -13.47 32.06 -26.44
C ARG A 92 -13.60 31.60 -24.99
N SER A 93 -14.59 32.11 -24.25
CA SER A 93 -14.86 31.68 -22.88
C SER A 93 -15.19 30.17 -22.80
N MET A 94 -16.04 29.67 -23.70
CA MET A 94 -16.34 28.24 -23.79
C MET A 94 -15.11 27.40 -24.16
N GLN A 95 -14.30 27.86 -25.13
CA GLN A 95 -13.06 27.20 -25.53
C GLN A 95 -12.08 27.13 -24.36
N SER A 96 -11.86 28.24 -23.65
CA SER A 96 -11.00 28.30 -22.48
C SER A 96 -11.49 27.35 -21.39
N ALA A 97 -12.80 27.28 -21.11
CA ALA A 97 -13.36 26.36 -20.12
C ALA A 97 -13.11 24.88 -20.51
N ALA A 98 -13.29 24.53 -21.78
CA ALA A 98 -13.02 23.18 -22.28
C ALA A 98 -11.52 22.84 -22.25
N GLN A 99 -10.66 23.80 -22.58
CA GLN A 99 -9.21 23.65 -22.50
C GLN A 99 -8.74 23.45 -21.06
N ILE A 100 -9.24 24.24 -20.10
CA ILE A 100 -8.94 24.08 -18.67
C ILE A 100 -9.33 22.69 -18.19
N LYS A 101 -10.53 22.20 -18.56
CA LYS A 101 -10.98 20.86 -18.19
C LYS A 101 -10.06 19.77 -18.76
N THR A 102 -9.67 19.90 -20.02
CA THR A 102 -8.76 18.94 -20.68
C THR A 102 -7.38 18.95 -20.01
N GLN A 103 -6.86 20.14 -19.71
CA GLN A 103 -5.56 20.31 -19.07
C GLN A 103 -5.57 19.79 -17.63
N LEU A 104 -6.67 19.98 -16.89
CA LEU A 104 -6.85 19.41 -15.55
C LEU A 104 -6.81 17.87 -15.59
N ASN A 105 -7.52 17.25 -16.53
CA ASN A 105 -7.50 15.79 -16.69
C ASN A 105 -6.11 15.26 -17.04
N GLN A 106 -5.38 15.95 -17.92
CA GLN A 106 -3.99 15.59 -18.25
C GLN A 106 -3.07 15.73 -17.04
N ASN A 107 -3.24 16.79 -16.26
CA ASN A 107 -2.47 17.04 -15.03
C ASN A 107 -2.73 15.96 -13.98
N ILE A 108 -3.99 15.59 -13.74
CA ILE A 108 -4.38 14.48 -12.86
C ILE A 108 -3.68 13.18 -13.28
N PHE A 109 -3.75 12.84 -14.58
CA PHE A 109 -3.12 11.62 -15.09
C PHE A 109 -1.59 11.65 -14.95
N SER A 110 -0.94 12.76 -15.31
CA SER A 110 0.52 12.90 -15.19
C SER A 110 0.94 12.77 -13.74
N ASN A 111 0.29 13.49 -12.82
CA ASN A 111 0.59 13.44 -11.40
C ASN A 111 0.41 12.02 -10.84
N TYR A 112 -0.66 11.31 -11.22
CA TYR A 112 -0.87 9.93 -10.79
C TYR A 112 0.31 9.03 -11.20
N ILE A 113 0.75 9.10 -12.45
CA ILE A 113 1.86 8.28 -12.96
C ILE A 113 3.18 8.67 -12.30
N ASP A 114 3.46 9.97 -12.15
CA ASP A 114 4.70 10.46 -11.55
C ASP A 114 4.77 10.11 -10.06
N HIS A 115 3.67 10.29 -9.33
CA HIS A 115 3.56 9.93 -7.92
C HIS A 115 3.76 8.43 -7.71
N LYS A 116 3.19 7.58 -8.57
CA LYS A 116 3.36 6.12 -8.53
C LYS A 116 4.81 5.70 -8.79
N LYS A 117 5.51 6.37 -9.73
CA LYS A 117 6.94 6.13 -9.99
C LYS A 117 7.83 6.58 -8.83
N LEU A 118 7.55 7.75 -8.26
CA LEU A 118 8.28 8.24 -7.08
C LEU A 118 8.08 7.31 -5.89
N PHE A 119 6.86 6.81 -5.69
CA PHE A 119 6.58 5.80 -4.67
C PHE A 119 7.37 4.50 -4.92
N GLU A 120 7.41 4.01 -6.17
CA GLU A 120 8.21 2.83 -6.50
C GLU A 120 9.70 3.04 -6.19
N GLN A 121 10.24 4.20 -6.54
CA GLN A 121 11.64 4.54 -6.23
C GLN A 121 11.86 4.60 -4.72
N PHE A 122 11.02 5.33 -3.99
CA PHE A 122 11.05 5.39 -2.53
C PHE A 122 11.04 3.99 -1.91
N PHE A 123 10.16 3.12 -2.38
CA PHE A 123 10.03 1.76 -1.87
C PHE A 123 11.32 0.94 -2.08
N ARG A 124 11.98 1.11 -3.24
CA ARG A 124 13.25 0.42 -3.53
C ARG A 124 14.42 0.94 -2.71
N ASP A 125 14.48 2.25 -2.55
CA ASP A 125 15.62 2.90 -1.90
C ASP A 125 15.60 2.67 -0.37
N ASN A 126 14.41 2.49 0.21
CA ASN A 126 14.23 2.42 1.67
C ASN A 126 13.75 1.06 2.21
N ASP A 127 13.21 0.18 1.35
CA ASP A 127 12.56 -1.08 1.74
C ASP A 127 11.70 -0.96 3.02
N PRO A 128 10.70 -0.05 3.02
CA PRO A 128 10.03 0.39 4.23
C PRO A 128 9.34 -0.76 4.99
N LEU A 129 8.86 -1.78 4.27
CA LEU A 129 8.17 -2.93 4.83
C LEU A 129 9.08 -4.16 5.06
N ARG A 130 10.39 -4.03 4.79
CA ARG A 130 11.39 -5.13 4.87
C ARG A 130 10.96 -6.39 4.11
N LEU A 131 10.51 -6.21 2.87
CA LEU A 131 9.96 -7.30 2.06
C LEU A 131 11.02 -7.78 1.06
N ASN A 132 11.59 -8.94 1.34
CA ASN A 132 12.52 -9.60 0.41
C ASN A 132 11.85 -9.89 -0.94
N ASP A 133 12.58 -9.65 -2.04
CA ASP A 133 12.23 -10.03 -3.42
C ASP A 133 10.89 -9.52 -3.95
N ILE A 134 10.46 -8.33 -3.52
CA ILE A 134 9.20 -7.74 -4.00
C ILE A 134 9.28 -7.33 -5.48
N LYS A 135 8.30 -7.76 -6.28
CA LYS A 135 8.18 -7.40 -7.70
C LYS A 135 7.52 -6.03 -7.85
N ASN A 136 7.82 -5.32 -8.94
CA ASN A 136 7.25 -3.98 -9.23
C ASN A 136 5.72 -3.97 -9.15
N ARG A 137 5.09 -5.02 -9.69
CA ARG A 137 3.62 -5.18 -9.65
C ARG A 137 3.07 -5.15 -8.22
N GLN A 138 3.77 -5.78 -7.27
CA GLN A 138 3.34 -5.82 -5.87
C GLN A 138 3.52 -4.45 -5.20
N ILE A 139 4.61 -3.73 -5.51
CA ILE A 139 4.81 -2.34 -5.04
C ILE A 139 3.66 -1.45 -5.53
N TRP A 140 3.25 -1.61 -6.79
CA TRP A 140 2.13 -0.87 -7.35
C TRP A 140 0.78 -1.25 -6.73
N GLU A 141 0.58 -2.52 -6.39
CA GLU A 141 -0.62 -2.97 -5.67
C GLU A 141 -0.67 -2.35 -4.26
N ILE A 142 0.47 -2.29 -3.55
CA ILE A 142 0.58 -1.57 -2.27
C ILE A 142 0.25 -0.09 -2.46
N TYR A 143 0.85 0.56 -3.47
CA TYR A 143 0.57 1.96 -3.79
C TYR A 143 -0.93 2.22 -4.01
N ASP A 144 -1.60 1.41 -4.82
CA ASP A 144 -3.02 1.59 -5.11
C ASP A 144 -3.92 1.36 -3.86
N ARG A 145 -3.41 0.63 -2.85
CA ARG A 145 -4.08 0.44 -1.56
C ARG A 145 -3.80 1.57 -0.57
N VAL A 146 -2.60 2.14 -0.58
CA VAL A 146 -2.22 3.29 0.24
C VAL A 146 -2.81 4.59 -0.33
N PHE A 147 -2.92 4.75 -1.64
CA PHE A 147 -3.42 5.95 -2.32
C PHE A 147 -4.54 5.65 -3.33
N PRO A 148 -5.70 5.13 -2.89
CA PRO A 148 -6.78 4.71 -3.79
C PRO A 148 -7.42 5.87 -4.57
N GLY A 149 -7.32 7.09 -4.05
CA GLY A 149 -7.84 8.31 -4.69
C GLY A 149 -6.92 8.89 -5.78
N ALA A 150 -5.67 8.44 -5.88
CA ALA A 150 -4.66 9.07 -6.73
C ALA A 150 -5.03 9.10 -8.23
N PRO A 151 -5.68 8.08 -8.82
CA PRO A 151 -6.16 8.15 -10.21
C PRO A 151 -7.14 9.30 -10.49
N TYR A 152 -7.74 9.86 -9.45
CA TYR A 152 -8.71 10.97 -9.52
C TYR A 152 -8.12 12.32 -9.05
N GLY A 153 -6.81 12.36 -8.80
CA GLY A 153 -6.09 13.57 -8.34
C GLY A 153 -6.06 13.75 -6.84
N ASP A 154 -6.61 12.80 -6.07
CA ASP A 154 -6.54 12.80 -4.61
C ASP A 154 -5.33 11.98 -4.13
N LEU A 155 -4.25 12.67 -3.77
CA LEU A 155 -3.01 12.05 -3.29
C LEU A 155 -3.03 11.81 -1.77
N LEU A 156 -4.19 11.89 -1.11
CA LEU A 156 -4.31 11.57 0.31
C LEU A 156 -4.16 10.06 0.56
N PRO A 157 -3.52 9.67 1.67
CA PRO A 157 -3.52 8.28 2.11
C PRO A 157 -4.94 7.74 2.34
N ASN A 158 -5.08 6.43 2.20
CA ASN A 158 -6.32 5.72 2.41
C ASN A 158 -6.82 5.92 3.85
N ALA A 159 -8.03 6.45 4.01
CA ALA A 159 -8.65 6.65 5.33
C ALA A 159 -8.79 5.33 6.12
N ALA A 160 -8.82 4.17 5.46
CA ALA A 160 -8.83 2.86 6.09
C ALA A 160 -7.49 2.46 6.72
N LEU A 161 -6.40 3.17 6.45
CA LEU A 161 -5.08 2.85 6.99
C LEU A 161 -5.04 3.01 8.52
N LYS A 162 -5.66 4.07 9.06
CA LYS A 162 -5.74 4.29 10.51
C LYS A 162 -6.46 3.14 11.26
N PRO A 163 -7.74 2.80 10.94
CA PRO A 163 -8.41 1.70 11.61
C PRO A 163 -7.74 0.34 11.36
N PHE A 164 -7.04 0.17 10.24
CA PHE A 164 -6.19 -1.00 10.01
C PHE A 164 -5.02 -1.05 11.00
N MET A 165 -4.30 0.06 11.18
CA MET A 165 -3.18 0.17 12.13
C MET A 165 -3.64 -0.06 13.57
N ASP A 166 -4.79 0.50 13.96
CA ASP A 166 -5.39 0.26 15.28
C ASP A 166 -5.69 -1.24 15.50
N LYS A 167 -6.22 -1.92 14.46
CA LYS A 167 -6.49 -3.36 14.52
C LYS A 167 -5.20 -4.19 14.60
N VAL A 168 -4.14 -3.80 13.89
CA VAL A 168 -2.82 -4.46 13.98
C VAL A 168 -2.25 -4.31 15.39
N ALA A 169 -2.35 -3.12 15.99
CA ALA A 169 -1.91 -2.87 17.36
C ALA A 169 -2.68 -3.73 18.37
N GLU A 170 -4.02 -3.80 18.26
CA GLU A 170 -4.85 -4.64 19.12
C GLU A 170 -4.46 -6.13 19.02
N GLN A 171 -4.32 -6.66 17.80
CA GLN A 171 -3.92 -8.05 17.57
C GLN A 171 -2.50 -8.34 18.08
N PHE A 172 -1.59 -7.38 17.93
CA PHE A 172 -0.22 -7.52 18.39
C PHE A 172 -0.17 -7.56 19.92
N ASN A 173 -0.86 -6.63 20.58
CA ASN A 173 -0.98 -6.60 22.03
C ASN A 173 -1.58 -7.91 22.59
N GLU A 174 -2.64 -8.46 21.96
CA GLU A 174 -3.20 -9.76 22.36
C GLU A 174 -2.16 -10.90 22.29
N ILE A 175 -1.30 -10.89 21.27
CA ILE A 175 -0.21 -11.87 21.14
C ILE A 175 0.87 -11.64 22.21
N VAL A 176 1.21 -10.38 22.52
CA VAL A 176 2.17 -10.06 23.59
C VAL A 176 1.67 -10.57 24.94
N GLU A 177 0.42 -10.24 25.30
CA GLU A 177 -0.16 -10.66 26.57
C GLU A 177 -0.30 -12.18 26.67
N LYS A 178 -0.66 -12.85 25.56
CA LYS A 178 -0.66 -14.32 25.52
C LYS A 178 0.73 -14.91 25.60
N THR A 179 1.74 -14.25 25.03
CA THR A 179 3.12 -14.72 25.12
C THR A 179 3.59 -14.69 26.58
N LYS A 180 3.30 -13.60 27.30
CA LYS A 180 3.60 -13.46 28.72
C LYS A 180 2.90 -14.51 29.59
N SER A 181 1.65 -14.88 29.24
CA SER A 181 0.88 -15.86 30.02
C SER A 181 1.19 -17.31 29.69
N ASP A 182 1.54 -17.61 28.45
CA ASP A 182 1.61 -18.98 27.94
C ASP A 182 3.07 -19.48 27.76
N LEU A 183 4.06 -18.58 27.61
CA LEU A 183 5.47 -18.98 27.52
C LEU A 183 6.21 -18.71 28.82
N HIS A 184 6.80 -19.78 29.32
CA HIS A 184 7.70 -19.76 30.46
C HIS A 184 8.92 -20.65 30.15
N GLU A 185 10.00 -20.51 30.92
CA GLU A 185 11.23 -21.30 30.74
C GLU A 185 10.99 -22.82 30.85
N ASP A 186 10.01 -23.22 31.65
CA ASP A 186 9.58 -24.60 31.87
C ASP A 186 8.55 -25.10 30.83
N SER A 187 7.90 -24.21 30.09
CA SER A 187 6.91 -24.57 29.07
C SER A 187 6.96 -23.66 27.85
N LEU A 188 7.87 -23.97 26.94
CA LEU A 188 7.94 -23.39 25.59
C LEU A 188 7.01 -24.10 24.57
N ALA A 189 6.10 -24.97 25.01
CA ALA A 189 5.23 -25.73 24.11
C ALA A 189 3.93 -24.96 23.81
N LEU A 190 3.74 -24.51 22.57
CA LEU A 190 2.54 -23.75 22.16
C LEU A 190 1.35 -24.63 21.73
N THR A 191 1.41 -25.95 21.96
CA THR A 191 0.39 -26.88 21.43
C THR A 191 -1.03 -26.59 21.93
N THR A 192 -1.18 -26.06 23.14
CA THR A 192 -2.46 -25.64 23.73
C THR A 192 -2.68 -24.12 23.68
N SER A 193 -1.69 -23.36 23.23
CA SER A 193 -1.77 -21.90 23.18
C SER A 193 -2.61 -21.41 22.00
N SER A 194 -3.28 -20.28 22.17
CA SER A 194 -3.98 -19.59 21.09
C SER A 194 -3.04 -18.76 20.20
N ILE A 195 -1.79 -18.56 20.59
CA ILE A 195 -0.78 -17.76 19.87
C ILE A 195 -0.66 -18.14 18.39
N PRO A 196 -0.52 -19.44 18.00
CA PRO A 196 -0.43 -19.82 16.59
C PRO A 196 -1.62 -19.32 15.76
N ARG A 197 -2.84 -19.42 16.32
CA ARG A 197 -4.07 -19.01 15.65
C ARG A 197 -4.15 -17.49 15.52
N LEU A 198 -3.82 -16.76 16.58
CA LEU A 198 -3.79 -15.29 16.57
C LEU A 198 -2.78 -14.77 15.54
N TRP A 199 -1.61 -15.40 15.49
CA TRP A 199 -0.58 -15.05 14.53
C TRP A 199 -1.03 -15.25 13.07
N VAL A 200 -1.66 -16.38 12.76
CA VAL A 200 -2.22 -16.63 11.42
C VAL A 200 -3.27 -15.57 11.08
N TYR A 201 -4.15 -15.21 12.01
CA TYR A 201 -5.18 -14.19 11.78
C TYR A 201 -4.61 -12.79 11.56
N ALA A 202 -3.57 -12.42 12.30
CA ALA A 202 -2.86 -11.15 12.11
C ALA A 202 -2.16 -11.11 10.75
N ASN A 203 -1.46 -12.17 10.35
CA ASN A 203 -0.85 -12.26 9.01
C ASN A 203 -1.86 -12.17 7.89
N ILE A 204 -3.01 -12.84 8.01
CA ILE A 204 -4.09 -12.76 7.02
C ILE A 204 -4.60 -11.32 6.94
N THR A 205 -4.74 -10.64 8.08
CA THR A 205 -5.18 -9.24 8.14
C THR A 205 -4.21 -8.33 7.37
N VAL A 206 -2.91 -8.43 7.65
CA VAL A 206 -1.86 -7.67 6.96
C VAL A 206 -1.78 -8.03 5.47
N SER A 207 -1.79 -9.32 5.15
CA SER A 207 -1.74 -9.83 3.77
C SER A 207 -2.92 -9.35 2.94
N ASN A 208 -4.13 -9.39 3.52
CA ASN A 208 -5.34 -8.92 2.86
C ASN A 208 -5.31 -7.41 2.64
N PHE A 209 -4.71 -6.64 3.56
CA PHE A 209 -4.58 -5.19 3.41
C PHE A 209 -3.50 -4.80 2.40
N LEU A 210 -2.37 -5.50 2.34
CA LEU A 210 -1.27 -5.22 1.42
C LEU A 210 -1.43 -5.87 0.04
N GLY A 211 -2.25 -6.91 -0.07
CA GLY A 211 -2.40 -7.70 -1.31
C GLY A 211 -1.26 -8.66 -1.55
N LEU A 212 -0.53 -9.03 -0.49
CA LEU A 212 0.63 -9.90 -0.59
C LEU A 212 0.25 -11.31 -0.13
N PRO A 213 0.65 -12.36 -0.86
CA PRO A 213 0.45 -13.73 -0.39
C PRO A 213 1.41 -14.02 0.77
N ARG A 214 0.90 -14.13 2.00
CA ARG A 214 1.68 -14.63 3.14
C ARG A 214 0.86 -15.55 4.05
N PRO A 215 0.67 -16.81 3.68
CA PRO A 215 0.32 -17.81 4.68
C PRO A 215 1.58 -18.17 5.48
N VAL A 216 1.55 -17.91 6.78
CA VAL A 216 2.50 -18.53 7.72
C VAL A 216 1.97 -19.91 8.07
N ASP A 217 2.84 -20.92 8.02
CA ASP A 217 2.50 -22.27 8.48
C ASP A 217 2.39 -22.26 10.01
N ALA A 218 1.19 -22.47 10.54
CA ALA A 218 0.96 -22.59 11.98
C ALA A 218 1.79 -23.73 12.61
N ALA A 219 2.15 -24.75 11.84
CA ALA A 219 3.02 -25.82 12.35
C ALA A 219 4.47 -25.35 12.55
N ALA A 220 4.91 -24.29 11.87
CA ALA A 220 6.25 -23.74 12.05
C ALA A 220 6.43 -23.19 13.47
N ILE A 221 5.44 -22.45 14.00
CA ILE A 221 5.54 -21.85 15.34
C ILE A 221 5.73 -22.88 16.44
N ASN A 222 5.14 -24.07 16.28
CA ASN A 222 5.27 -25.14 17.27
C ASN A 222 6.69 -25.72 17.33
N ARG A 223 7.49 -25.57 16.26
CA ARG A 223 8.87 -26.07 16.21
C ARG A 223 9.86 -25.11 16.86
N ASP A 224 9.67 -23.81 16.64
CA ASP A 224 10.58 -22.77 17.12
C ASP A 224 9.82 -21.48 17.52
N PRO A 225 9.07 -21.52 18.63
CA PRO A 225 8.12 -20.48 18.98
C PRO A 225 8.82 -19.15 19.29
N VAL A 226 9.97 -19.17 19.95
CA VAL A 226 10.68 -17.95 20.36
C VAL A 226 11.22 -17.20 19.14
N ASN A 227 11.96 -17.87 18.25
CA ASN A 227 12.52 -17.22 17.07
C ASN A 227 11.41 -16.75 16.10
N LEU A 228 10.33 -17.52 15.97
CA LEU A 228 9.22 -17.16 15.10
C LEU A 228 8.38 -16.00 15.65
N LEU A 229 8.15 -15.95 16.97
CA LEU A 229 7.50 -14.80 17.61
C LEU A 229 8.36 -13.55 17.51
N ARG A 230 9.69 -13.66 17.67
CA ARG A 230 10.61 -12.54 17.45
C ARG A 230 10.54 -12.05 16.01
N SER A 231 10.64 -12.95 15.04
CA SER A 231 10.53 -12.60 13.62
C SER A 231 9.18 -11.96 13.28
N TYR A 232 8.11 -12.39 13.95
CA TYR A 232 6.80 -11.76 13.81
C TYR A 232 6.74 -10.36 14.41
N ALA A 233 7.32 -10.15 15.60
CA ALA A 233 7.42 -8.85 16.24
C ALA A 233 8.18 -7.86 15.35
N ASP A 234 9.34 -8.28 14.84
CA ASP A 234 10.15 -7.51 13.88
C ASP A 234 9.35 -7.16 12.62
N PHE A 235 8.62 -8.13 12.08
CA PHE A 235 7.79 -7.92 10.90
C PHE A 235 6.62 -6.96 11.16
N THR A 236 5.93 -7.10 12.29
CA THR A 236 4.78 -6.26 12.65
C THR A 236 5.22 -4.80 12.81
N LEU A 237 6.33 -4.58 13.52
CA LEU A 237 6.92 -3.26 13.67
C LEU A 237 7.38 -2.68 12.33
N ALA A 238 8.01 -3.50 11.47
CA ALA A 238 8.43 -3.07 10.14
C ALA A 238 7.23 -2.70 9.25
N VAL A 239 6.13 -3.46 9.31
CA VAL A 239 4.91 -3.13 8.56
C VAL A 239 4.29 -1.84 9.07
N ALA A 240 4.21 -1.67 10.39
CA ALA A 240 3.64 -0.48 11.00
C ALA A 240 4.39 0.79 10.60
N ASN A 241 5.72 0.79 10.81
CA ASN A 241 6.59 1.89 10.40
C ASN A 241 6.55 2.11 8.89
N GLY A 242 6.72 1.04 8.11
CA GLY A 242 6.77 1.15 6.67
C GLY A 242 5.47 1.64 6.04
N LEU A 243 4.31 1.29 6.59
CA LEU A 243 3.02 1.83 6.14
C LEU A 243 2.87 3.31 6.48
N GLN A 244 3.34 3.74 7.65
CA GLN A 244 3.39 5.15 8.00
C GLN A 244 4.34 5.93 7.07
N ASP A 245 5.52 5.39 6.80
CA ASP A 245 6.47 5.99 5.88
C ASP A 245 5.90 6.04 4.45
N CYS A 246 5.24 4.97 4.00
CA CYS A 246 4.53 4.94 2.72
C CYS A 246 3.42 5.98 2.64
N ALA A 247 2.64 6.18 3.70
CA ALA A 247 1.60 7.21 3.74
C ALA A 247 2.20 8.62 3.72
N ASN A 248 3.35 8.80 4.37
CA ASN A 248 4.01 10.09 4.55
C ASN A 248 5.12 10.39 3.52
N PHE A 249 5.32 9.54 2.50
CA PHE A 249 6.54 9.55 1.69
C PHE A 249 6.78 10.87 0.93
N HIS A 250 5.71 11.57 0.53
CA HIS A 250 5.81 12.84 -0.19
C HIS A 250 5.36 14.04 0.64
N LYS A 251 4.56 13.82 1.68
CA LYS A 251 4.04 14.86 2.58
C LYS A 251 3.71 14.25 3.92
N PHE A 252 4.04 14.96 4.99
CA PHE A 252 3.66 14.57 6.34
C PHE A 252 2.15 14.76 6.54
N TYR A 253 1.42 13.67 6.69
CA TYR A 253 -0.04 13.67 6.88
C TYR A 253 -0.42 13.52 8.34
N ASP A 254 0.00 12.42 8.97
CA ASP A 254 -0.37 12.11 10.36
C ASP A 254 0.66 11.18 11.00
N ASN A 255 0.73 11.26 12.33
CA ASN A 255 1.38 10.26 13.16
C ASN A 255 0.30 9.29 13.66
N TYR A 256 0.47 7.99 13.39
CA TYR A 256 -0.49 6.99 13.84
C TYR A 256 -0.26 6.71 15.32
N SER A 257 -1.21 7.05 16.19
CA SER A 257 -1.10 6.77 17.64
C SER A 257 -0.88 5.29 17.95
N ALA A 258 -1.39 4.40 17.08
CA ALA A 258 -1.15 2.97 17.14
C ALA A 258 0.34 2.59 17.03
N LEU A 259 1.17 3.41 16.37
CA LEU A 259 2.59 3.10 16.21
C LEU A 259 3.31 3.10 17.56
N SER A 260 3.10 4.11 18.40
CA SER A 260 3.73 4.17 19.72
C SER A 260 3.31 3.00 20.62
N GLN A 261 2.07 2.52 20.47
CA GLN A 261 1.61 1.31 21.16
C GLN A 261 2.36 0.07 20.65
N ILE A 262 2.47 -0.10 19.33
CA ILE A 262 3.21 -1.23 18.71
C ILE A 262 4.68 -1.21 19.12
N GLU A 263 5.33 -0.04 19.16
CA GLU A 263 6.71 0.12 19.60
C GLU A 263 6.91 -0.29 21.07
N SER A 264 5.98 0.10 21.93
CA SER A 264 5.98 -0.31 23.34
C SER A 264 5.80 -1.82 23.48
N ASP A 265 4.76 -2.38 22.86
CA ASP A 265 4.46 -3.81 22.88
C ASP A 265 5.61 -4.65 22.29
N TYR A 266 6.29 -4.12 21.26
CA TYR A 266 7.46 -4.76 20.66
C TYR A 266 8.63 -4.80 21.63
N SER A 267 8.90 -3.69 22.32
CA SER A 267 9.97 -3.62 23.32
C SER A 267 9.72 -4.62 24.45
N ASP A 268 8.48 -4.68 24.95
CA ASP A 268 8.07 -5.62 25.98
C ASP A 268 8.27 -7.08 25.53
N LEU A 269 7.68 -7.44 24.39
CA LEU A 269 7.79 -8.79 23.84
C LEU A 269 9.24 -9.18 23.57
N LYS A 270 10.06 -8.26 23.06
CA LYS A 270 11.47 -8.54 22.78
C LYS A 270 12.24 -8.88 24.05
N ASN A 271 12.03 -8.13 25.13
CA ASN A 271 12.66 -8.40 26.43
C ASN A 271 12.23 -9.78 26.97
N ASP A 272 10.94 -10.10 26.87
CA ASP A 272 10.39 -11.40 27.29
C ASP A 272 10.95 -12.57 26.45
N LEU A 273 11.13 -12.38 25.15
CA LEU A 273 11.71 -13.41 24.27
C LEU A 273 13.23 -13.53 24.42
N GLU A 274 13.93 -12.46 24.81
CA GLU A 274 15.37 -12.50 25.07
C GLU A 274 15.73 -13.38 26.27
N SER A 275 14.93 -13.36 27.33
CA SER A 275 15.13 -14.28 28.47
C SER A 275 14.91 -15.75 28.08
N LEU A 276 13.90 -16.01 27.23
CA LEU A 276 13.55 -17.37 26.78
C LEU A 276 14.49 -17.91 25.69
N GLN A 277 15.25 -17.04 25.00
CA GLN A 277 16.07 -17.42 23.86
C GLN A 277 17.11 -18.49 24.21
N ALA A 278 17.79 -18.31 25.34
CA ALA A 278 18.90 -19.19 25.72
C ALA A 278 18.41 -20.62 26.00
N VAL A 279 17.24 -20.76 26.63
CA VAL A 279 16.58 -22.06 26.87
C VAL A 279 16.08 -22.67 25.56
N ASN A 280 15.47 -21.87 24.68
CA ASN A 280 14.99 -22.34 23.38
C ASN A 280 16.13 -22.84 22.47
N ASP A 281 17.25 -22.11 22.41
CA ASP A 281 18.43 -22.52 21.64
C ASP A 281 19.04 -23.79 22.18
N ALA A 282 19.14 -23.92 23.51
CA ALA A 282 19.58 -25.14 24.18
C ALA A 282 18.66 -26.32 23.85
N ARG A 283 17.35 -26.11 23.93
CA ARG A 283 16.32 -27.11 23.58
C ARG A 283 16.49 -27.60 22.15
N CYS A 284 16.57 -26.69 21.18
CA CYS A 284 16.71 -27.03 19.76
C CYS A 284 18.01 -27.81 19.49
N LYS A 285 19.14 -27.37 20.04
CA LYS A 285 20.44 -28.07 19.91
C LYS A 285 20.40 -29.48 20.50
N ILE A 286 19.89 -29.62 21.71
CA ILE A 286 19.81 -30.90 22.44
C ILE A 286 18.84 -31.86 21.74
N LEU A 287 17.64 -31.41 21.40
CA LEU A 287 16.65 -32.26 20.72
C LEU A 287 17.11 -32.69 19.32
N ASN A 288 17.79 -31.83 18.58
CA ASN A 288 18.40 -32.21 17.30
C ASN A 288 19.51 -33.26 17.49
N ALA A 289 20.36 -33.11 18.51
CA ALA A 289 21.39 -34.09 18.82
C ALA A 289 20.78 -35.45 19.20
N ILE A 290 19.70 -35.45 20.00
CA ILE A 290 18.94 -36.65 20.37
C ILE A 290 18.30 -37.29 19.13
N GLY A 291 17.59 -36.50 18.31
CA GLY A 291 16.89 -37.00 17.12
C GLY A 291 17.83 -37.62 16.08
N ASN A 292 19.07 -37.14 15.99
CA ASN A 292 20.09 -37.73 15.11
C ASN A 292 20.68 -39.04 15.68
N ALA A 293 20.75 -39.16 17.01
CA ALA A 293 21.41 -40.27 17.67
C ALA A 293 20.47 -41.42 18.07
N THR A 294 19.16 -41.16 18.13
CA THR A 294 18.17 -42.09 18.69
C THR A 294 17.03 -42.40 17.74
N GLU A 295 16.45 -43.59 17.90
CA GLU A 295 15.21 -43.96 17.25
C GLU A 295 14.00 -43.37 18.00
N ALA A 296 12.81 -43.48 17.42
CA ALA A 296 11.56 -43.05 18.06
C ALA A 296 11.28 -43.78 19.39
N SER A 297 11.86 -44.98 19.58
CA SER A 297 11.80 -45.74 20.83
C SER A 297 12.60 -45.13 21.98
N GLY A 298 13.47 -44.15 21.70
CA GLY A 298 14.41 -43.59 22.67
C GLY A 298 15.71 -44.39 22.80
N GLU A 299 15.87 -45.50 22.08
CA GLU A 299 17.13 -46.23 22.00
C GLU A 299 18.10 -45.56 21.02
N LEU A 300 19.40 -45.75 21.25
CA LEU A 300 20.42 -45.36 20.27
C LEU A 300 20.18 -46.07 18.94
N ASN A 301 20.40 -45.34 17.85
CA ASN A 301 20.24 -45.88 16.50
C ASN A 301 21.22 -47.03 16.25
N ARG A 302 20.70 -48.27 16.25
CA ARG A 302 21.53 -49.49 16.12
C ARG A 302 22.20 -49.62 14.75
N LYS A 303 21.71 -48.88 13.75
CA LYS A 303 22.28 -48.87 12.40
C LYS A 303 23.52 -47.98 12.30
N ASP A 304 23.76 -47.13 13.29
CA ASP A 304 24.92 -46.27 13.36
C ASP A 304 25.77 -46.67 14.58
N GLU A 305 26.79 -47.49 14.32
CA GLU A 305 27.76 -47.94 15.33
C GLU A 305 28.46 -46.76 16.04
N TYR A 306 28.44 -45.57 15.43
CA TYR A 306 29.03 -44.35 15.97
C TYR A 306 28.01 -43.42 16.65
N ALA A 307 26.71 -43.73 16.64
CA ALA A 307 25.68 -42.84 17.18
C ALA A 307 25.94 -42.43 18.63
N ALA A 308 26.31 -43.38 19.49
CA ALA A 308 26.64 -43.13 20.90
C ALA A 308 27.81 -42.14 21.05
N ARG A 309 28.90 -42.40 20.30
CA ARG A 309 30.12 -41.59 20.37
C ARG A 309 29.89 -40.20 19.77
N SER A 310 29.19 -40.13 18.65
CA SER A 310 28.77 -38.89 18.00
C SER A 310 27.92 -38.03 18.93
N PHE A 311 26.94 -38.65 19.62
CA PHE A 311 26.07 -37.98 20.56
C PHE A 311 26.82 -37.41 21.77
N SER A 312 27.66 -38.22 22.44
CA SER A 312 28.49 -37.74 23.55
C SER A 312 29.44 -36.62 23.13
N ASN A 313 30.09 -36.75 21.97
CA ASN A 313 30.97 -35.70 21.46
C ASN A 313 30.18 -34.41 21.21
N ARG A 314 28.99 -34.50 20.61
CA ARG A 314 28.15 -33.33 20.32
C ARG A 314 27.67 -32.63 21.59
N LEU A 315 27.26 -33.38 22.62
CA LEU A 315 26.91 -32.78 23.91
C LEU A 315 28.11 -32.12 24.58
N LYS A 316 29.31 -32.72 24.46
CA LYS A 316 30.54 -32.13 24.99
C LYS A 316 30.90 -30.82 24.29
N GLU A 317 30.69 -30.72 22.98
CA GLU A 317 30.88 -29.47 22.23
C GLU A 317 29.99 -28.34 22.77
N PHE A 318 28.77 -28.64 23.24
CA PHE A 318 27.89 -27.64 23.86
C PHE A 318 28.35 -27.16 25.24
N THR A 319 29.39 -27.77 25.82
CA THR A 319 29.99 -27.32 27.11
C THR A 319 31.22 -26.44 26.93
N ASP A 320 31.68 -26.24 25.69
CA ASP A 320 32.88 -25.45 25.42
C ASP A 320 32.57 -23.95 25.47
N GLU A 321 32.95 -23.30 26.56
CA GLU A 321 32.83 -21.84 26.74
C GLU A 321 33.59 -21.04 25.68
N GLN A 322 34.62 -21.62 25.05
CA GLN A 322 35.36 -20.94 23.98
C GLN A 322 34.57 -20.86 22.67
N ASN A 323 33.48 -21.62 22.55
CA ASN A 323 32.55 -21.54 21.44
C ASN A 323 31.20 -20.96 21.91
N PRO A 324 31.09 -19.62 22.06
CA PRO A 324 29.88 -18.98 22.57
C PRO A 324 28.65 -19.22 21.71
N ARG A 325 28.82 -19.58 20.43
CA ARG A 325 27.72 -19.93 19.54
C ARG A 325 27.06 -21.25 19.93
N ASP A 326 27.85 -22.22 20.38
CA ASP A 326 27.37 -23.56 20.69
C ASP A 326 27.18 -23.82 22.19
N TYR A 327 27.82 -23.02 23.05
CA TYR A 327 27.72 -23.12 24.50
C TYR A 327 26.27 -23.13 25.02
N ILE A 328 26.00 -24.03 25.96
CA ILE A 328 24.76 -24.16 26.71
C ILE A 328 25.11 -24.18 28.20
N SER A 329 24.56 -23.23 28.96
CA SER A 329 24.76 -23.18 30.40
C SER A 329 24.21 -24.44 31.08
N PRO A 330 24.81 -24.89 32.20
CA PRO A 330 24.29 -26.01 32.97
C PRO A 330 22.82 -25.85 33.39
N GLU A 331 22.42 -24.63 33.75
CA GLU A 331 21.04 -24.27 34.10
C GLU A 331 20.07 -24.49 32.93
N ASN A 332 20.40 -24.00 31.73
CA ASN A 332 19.57 -24.21 30.54
C ASN A 332 19.51 -25.69 30.17
N ALA A 333 20.62 -26.44 30.28
CA ALA A 333 20.61 -27.87 30.05
C ALA A 333 19.71 -28.62 31.04
N ARG A 334 19.69 -28.19 32.32
CA ARG A 334 18.80 -28.73 33.36
C ARG A 334 17.33 -28.48 33.00
N LEU A 335 16.96 -27.25 32.67
CA LEU A 335 15.61 -26.89 32.24
C LEU A 335 15.16 -27.68 31.00
N VAL A 336 16.07 -27.85 30.02
CA VAL A 336 15.80 -28.64 28.81
C VAL A 336 15.49 -30.10 29.17
N PHE A 337 16.31 -30.69 30.03
CA PHE A 337 16.13 -32.08 30.47
C PHE A 337 14.81 -32.29 31.23
N GLU A 338 14.51 -31.43 32.20
CA GLU A 338 13.36 -31.57 33.08
C GLU A 338 12.04 -31.44 32.32
N ASN A 339 11.99 -30.58 31.30
CA ASN A 339 10.72 -30.18 30.70
C ASN A 339 10.52 -30.62 29.24
N TYR A 340 11.60 -30.82 28.47
CA TYR A 340 11.48 -30.96 27.01
C TYR A 340 11.97 -32.28 26.44
N ILE A 341 12.88 -32.96 27.13
CA ILE A 341 13.34 -34.28 26.68
C ILE A 341 12.24 -35.31 26.94
N PRO A 342 11.73 -36.01 25.90
CA PRO A 342 10.73 -37.05 26.07
C PRO A 342 11.21 -38.13 27.04
N GLU A 343 10.31 -38.66 27.85
CA GLU A 343 10.64 -39.67 28.87
C GLU A 343 11.38 -40.87 28.28
N SER A 344 11.00 -41.31 27.08
CA SER A 344 11.66 -42.37 26.32
C SER A 344 13.15 -42.12 26.07
N HIS A 345 13.57 -40.86 25.94
CA HIS A 345 14.92 -40.45 25.58
C HIS A 345 15.78 -40.04 26.79
N ARG A 346 15.17 -39.80 27.96
CA ARG A 346 15.88 -39.33 29.16
C ARG A 346 17.00 -40.26 29.61
N LYS A 347 16.76 -41.57 29.55
CA LYS A 347 17.77 -42.58 29.93
C LYS A 347 19.03 -42.48 29.08
N VAL A 348 18.87 -42.40 27.75
CA VAL A 348 20.01 -42.28 26.82
C VAL A 348 20.73 -40.95 27.00
N PHE A 349 19.97 -39.86 27.19
CA PHE A 349 20.55 -38.55 27.47
C PHE A 349 21.44 -38.57 28.73
N LEU A 350 20.92 -39.08 29.86
CA LEU A 350 21.67 -39.18 31.12
C LEU A 350 22.94 -40.04 31.02
N GLN A 351 22.94 -41.08 30.19
CA GLN A 351 24.11 -41.94 29.99
C GLN A 351 25.26 -41.25 29.25
N HIS A 352 24.96 -40.22 28.44
CA HIS A 352 25.93 -39.58 27.56
C HIS A 352 26.22 -38.13 27.96
N ILE A 353 25.64 -37.67 29.08
CA ILE A 353 25.71 -36.28 29.49
C ILE A 353 27.12 -35.89 29.97
N PRO A 354 27.66 -34.72 29.53
CA PRO A 354 28.96 -34.24 30.00
C PRO A 354 29.01 -34.04 31.51
N ALA A 355 30.18 -34.30 32.11
CA ALA A 355 30.40 -34.12 33.56
C ALA A 355 30.07 -32.70 34.06
N ALA A 356 30.25 -31.68 33.22
CA ALA A 356 29.93 -30.29 33.54
C ALA A 356 28.45 -30.05 33.86
N TRP A 357 27.53 -30.84 33.28
CA TRP A 357 26.10 -30.74 33.55
C TRP A 357 25.61 -31.69 34.65
N GLN A 358 26.41 -32.69 35.05
CA GLN A 358 26.04 -33.68 36.07
C GLN A 358 25.93 -33.11 37.49
N ILE A 359 26.48 -31.92 37.74
CA ILE A 359 26.46 -31.26 39.05
C ILE A 359 25.08 -30.65 39.35
N GLU A 360 24.39 -30.20 38.31
CA GLU A 360 23.11 -29.47 38.39
C GLU A 360 21.89 -30.37 38.22
N LEU A 361 22.04 -31.52 37.55
CA LEU A 361 20.95 -32.45 37.34
C LEU A 361 20.72 -33.31 38.59
N PRO A 362 19.46 -33.63 38.92
CA PRO A 362 19.17 -34.52 40.03
C PRO A 362 19.89 -35.85 39.77
N LYS A 363 20.88 -36.17 40.61
CA LYS A 363 21.48 -37.51 40.65
C LYS A 363 20.32 -38.46 40.88
N ASN A 364 19.97 -39.25 39.85
CA ASN A 364 18.87 -40.22 39.86
C ASN A 364 18.58 -40.62 41.29
N THR A 365 17.50 -40.08 41.85
CA THR A 365 16.94 -40.57 43.10
C THR A 365 16.63 -42.00 42.78
N GLU A 366 17.53 -42.90 43.19
CA GLU A 366 17.38 -44.33 43.04
C GLU A 366 15.96 -44.64 43.43
N THR A 367 15.19 -45.05 42.43
CA THR A 367 13.81 -45.48 42.56
C THR A 367 13.74 -46.31 43.80
N THR A 368 13.13 -45.76 44.85
CA THR A 368 12.80 -46.46 46.07
C THR A 368 11.69 -47.42 45.68
N THR A 369 12.05 -48.49 44.97
CA THR A 369 11.31 -49.74 44.95
C THR A 369 11.46 -50.34 46.35
N LYS A 370 10.77 -49.73 47.33
CA LYS A 370 10.29 -50.49 48.48
C LYS A 370 9.21 -51.39 47.90
N GLY A 371 9.54 -52.69 47.83
CA GLY A 371 8.51 -53.70 47.66
C GLY A 371 7.54 -53.62 48.83
N ASP A 372 6.26 -53.63 48.49
CA ASP A 372 5.19 -54.24 49.27
C ASP A 372 4.47 -55.24 48.33
#